data_AF-A0A9E5SXT9-F1
#
_entry.id   AF-A0A9E5SXT9-F1
#
_cell.length_a   1.000
_cell.length_b   1.000
_cell.length_c   1.000
_cell.angle_alpha   90.00
_cell.angle_beta   90.00
_cell.angle_gamma   90.00
#
_symmetry.space_group_name_H-M   'P 1'
#
loop_
_entity.id
_entity.type
_entity.pdbx_description
1 polymer ?
#
loop_
_entity_poly.entity_id
_entity_poly.type
_entity_poly.pdbx_seq_one_letter_code
_entity_poly.pdbx_strand_id
1 'polypeptide(L)'
;MKTLTKLTAILISLSILMALAGCGKQEQDKLYTVSSRYMYSGDIVMDADDAYYFDPPIVLEQNGSGINLGEWRGPAKAYWGFTVPEEGTYDITIIYSRADGPEVPGYFEAEKRIGKNKWEDFAQLAFELPPTGEDSEDWSEYVEFWRSGIYDLPAGTEMRLSMYPDSNLAGDEYFINLQSITLRKRENAPE
;
A
#
# COMPACT_ATOMS: atom_id res chain seq x y z
N MET A 1 -47.16 -14.79 -66.45
CA MET A 1 -45.78 -14.85 -66.98
C MET A 1 -45.56 -13.67 -67.91
N LYS A 2 -44.40 -12.99 -67.80
CA LYS A 2 -44.07 -11.61 -68.26
C LYS A 2 -44.49 -10.58 -67.20
N THR A 3 -43.65 -9.70 -66.66
CA THR A 3 -42.38 -9.13 -67.14
C THR A 3 -41.63 -8.53 -65.94
N LEU A 4 -40.48 -9.13 -65.62
CA LEU A 4 -39.52 -8.63 -64.63
C LEU A 4 -38.74 -7.49 -65.29
N THR A 5 -39.04 -6.24 -64.93
CA THR A 5 -38.38 -5.07 -65.49
C THR A 5 -37.86 -4.21 -64.35
N LYS A 6 -36.53 -4.05 -64.33
CA LYS A 6 -35.77 -2.93 -63.75
C LYS A 6 -35.91 -2.67 -62.25
N LEU A 7 -34.91 -3.11 -61.50
CA LEU A 7 -34.35 -2.35 -60.38
C LEU A 7 -32.87 -2.72 -60.22
N THR A 8 -32.10 -2.26 -61.22
CA THR A 8 -30.66 -2.06 -61.10
C THR A 8 -30.44 -0.63 -60.61
N ALA A 9 -29.47 -0.44 -59.72
CA ALA A 9 -28.99 0.83 -59.14
C ALA A 9 -29.77 1.35 -57.93
N ILE A 10 -29.27 1.05 -56.73
CA ILE A 10 -28.61 1.97 -55.79
C ILE A 10 -28.40 1.17 -54.49
N LEU A 11 -27.18 0.68 -54.28
CA LEU A 11 -26.65 0.42 -52.94
C LEU A 11 -25.19 0.86 -52.98
N ILE A 12 -25.10 2.19 -53.01
CA ILE A 12 -23.92 2.99 -52.80
C ILE A 12 -23.44 2.70 -51.38
N SER A 13 -22.21 2.19 -51.30
CA SER A 13 -21.24 2.43 -50.22
C SER A 13 -21.80 2.73 -48.83
N LEU A 14 -21.96 1.69 -48.02
CA LEU A 14 -21.88 1.81 -46.57
C LEU A 14 -21.10 0.64 -45.96
N SER A 15 -19.99 0.27 -46.62
CA SER A 15 -19.12 -0.84 -46.21
C SER A 15 -17.77 -0.36 -45.66
N ILE A 16 -17.62 0.92 -45.33
CA ILE A 16 -16.39 1.49 -44.77
C ILE A 16 -16.75 2.34 -43.55
N LEU A 17 -17.23 1.71 -42.48
CA LEU A 17 -17.31 2.36 -41.16
C LEU A 17 -17.56 1.39 -40.01
N MET A 18 -16.96 0.19 -40.01
CA MET A 18 -16.91 -0.67 -38.81
C MET A 18 -15.62 -1.50 -38.72
N ALA A 19 -14.46 -0.92 -39.05
CA ALA A 19 -13.15 -1.53 -38.80
C ALA A 19 -12.21 -0.64 -37.98
N LEU A 20 -12.78 0.25 -37.16
CA LEU A 20 -12.08 0.98 -36.10
C LEU A 20 -12.86 0.87 -34.78
N ALA A 21 -13.36 -0.33 -34.47
CA ALA A 21 -13.71 -0.69 -33.10
C ALA A 21 -12.49 -1.40 -32.52
N GLY A 22 -11.62 -0.60 -31.90
CA GLY A 22 -10.61 -1.00 -30.94
C GLY A 22 -10.01 -2.38 -31.12
N CYS A 23 -8.91 -2.46 -31.88
CA CYS A 23 -7.78 -3.28 -31.45
C CYS A 23 -7.22 -2.63 -30.17
N GLY A 24 -8.04 -2.59 -29.12
CA GLY A 24 -7.59 -2.33 -27.78
C GLY A 24 -6.70 -3.51 -27.50
N LYS A 25 -5.39 -3.26 -27.47
CA LYS A 25 -4.52 -4.05 -26.63
C LYS A 25 -5.31 -4.24 -25.34
N GLN A 26 -5.71 -5.46 -25.03
CA GLN A 26 -5.86 -5.81 -23.62
C GLN A 26 -4.50 -5.49 -23.05
N GLU A 27 -4.33 -4.27 -22.56
CA GLU A 27 -3.39 -4.02 -21.49
C GLU A 27 -3.76 -5.10 -20.49
N GLN A 28 -2.87 -6.08 -20.40
CA GLN A 28 -2.81 -6.97 -19.28
C GLN A 28 -2.87 -6.03 -18.08
N ASP A 29 -4.06 -5.92 -17.49
CA ASP A 29 -4.31 -5.17 -16.26
C ASP A 29 -3.30 -5.77 -15.28
N LYS A 30 -2.16 -5.10 -15.10
CA LYS A 30 -1.23 -5.45 -14.05
C LYS A 30 -2.04 -5.24 -12.78
N LEU A 31 -2.62 -6.33 -12.27
CA LEU A 31 -3.07 -6.43 -10.89
C LEU A 31 -1.85 -5.98 -10.08
N TYR A 32 -1.94 -4.76 -9.56
CA TYR A 32 -0.90 -4.15 -8.76
C TYR A 32 -0.66 -5.09 -7.58
N THR A 33 0.50 -5.72 -7.59
CA THR A 33 0.77 -6.92 -6.84
C THR A 33 0.78 -6.57 -5.36
N VAL A 34 -0.06 -7.29 -4.60
CA VAL A 34 -0.02 -7.38 -3.14
C VAL A 34 1.41 -7.73 -2.74
N SER A 35 2.12 -6.81 -2.08
CA SER A 35 3.49 -7.01 -1.63
C SER A 35 3.50 -7.45 -0.16
N SER A 36 2.75 -8.51 0.12
CA SER A 36 2.67 -9.12 1.43
C SER A 36 2.88 -10.63 1.33
N ARG A 37 3.47 -11.18 2.39
CA ARG A 37 3.66 -12.61 2.58
C ARG A 37 2.76 -13.07 3.72
N TYR A 38 2.07 -14.18 3.50
CA TYR A 38 1.22 -14.81 4.51
C TYR A 38 1.99 -15.95 5.17
N MET A 39 2.13 -15.89 6.49
CA MET A 39 2.72 -16.95 7.29
C MET A 39 1.67 -18.01 7.65
N TYR A 40 2.11 -19.24 7.94
CA TYR A 40 1.23 -20.30 8.44
C TYR A 40 0.47 -19.95 9.73
N SER A 41 0.95 -18.95 10.49
CA SER A 41 0.29 -18.40 11.68
C SER A 41 -0.89 -17.47 11.36
N GLY A 42 -1.12 -17.13 10.09
CA GLY A 42 -2.07 -16.07 9.70
C GLY A 42 -1.48 -14.66 9.78
N ASP A 43 -0.20 -14.51 10.18
CA ASP A 43 0.50 -13.23 10.15
C ASP A 43 0.66 -12.74 8.71
N ILE A 44 0.44 -11.45 8.51
CA ILE A 44 0.69 -10.75 7.25
C ILE A 44 1.98 -9.96 7.42
N VAL A 45 3.04 -10.35 6.70
CA VAL A 45 4.35 -9.70 6.76
C VAL A 45 4.55 -8.86 5.51
N MET A 46 4.93 -7.60 5.69
CA MET A 46 5.18 -6.62 4.65
C MET A 46 6.59 -6.09 4.85
N ASP A 47 7.45 -6.29 3.86
CA ASP A 47 8.84 -5.82 3.92
C ASP A 47 8.89 -4.32 3.56
N ALA A 48 9.87 -3.59 4.08
CA ALA A 48 10.02 -2.18 3.70
C ALA A 48 10.33 -2.03 2.20
N ASP A 49 11.04 -2.99 1.58
CA ASP A 49 11.42 -2.99 0.14
C ASP A 49 10.21 -3.04 -0.79
N ASP A 50 9.10 -3.50 -0.24
CA ASP A 50 7.84 -3.75 -0.90
C ASP A 50 6.90 -2.53 -0.83
N ALA A 51 7.30 -1.44 -0.17
CA ALA A 51 6.55 -0.19 -0.11
C ALA A 51 6.52 0.48 -1.50
N TYR A 52 5.35 0.62 -2.09
CA TYR A 52 5.24 1.14 -3.47
C TYR A 52 5.36 2.68 -3.54
N TYR A 53 6.03 3.14 -4.62
CA TYR A 53 6.25 4.51 -5.08
C TYR A 53 5.00 5.14 -5.78
N PHE A 54 4.03 5.71 -5.07
CA PHE A 54 2.99 6.54 -5.75
C PHE A 54 2.99 8.04 -5.39
N ASP A 55 3.82 8.50 -4.45
CA ASP A 55 4.06 9.92 -4.17
C ASP A 55 5.58 10.20 -4.13
N PRO A 56 6.05 11.43 -4.43
CA PRO A 56 7.46 11.75 -4.76
C PRO A 56 8.47 11.20 -3.75
N PRO A 57 9.69 10.87 -4.21
CA PRO A 57 10.44 9.72 -3.71
C PRO A 57 10.82 9.85 -2.24
N ILE A 58 10.51 8.80 -1.48
CA ILE A 58 11.31 8.38 -0.33
C ILE A 58 12.70 8.06 -0.90
N VAL A 59 13.74 8.73 -0.39
CA VAL A 59 15.11 8.44 -0.83
C VAL A 59 15.55 7.14 -0.17
N LEU A 60 15.61 6.07 -0.98
CA LEU A 60 16.20 4.80 -0.59
C LEU A 60 17.72 4.95 -0.56
N GLU A 61 18.28 5.42 0.55
CA GLU A 61 19.71 5.27 0.79
C GLU A 61 20.00 3.84 1.22
N GLN A 62 20.50 3.01 0.30
CA GLN A 62 21.03 1.69 0.62
C GLN A 62 22.37 1.82 1.35
N ASN A 63 22.33 2.07 2.66
CA ASN A 63 23.47 1.86 3.55
C ASN A 63 23.23 0.60 4.40
N GLY A 64 23.34 -0.59 3.78
CA GLY A 64 23.21 -1.88 4.47
C GLY A 64 21.90 -2.63 4.18
N SER A 65 21.47 -3.50 5.12
CA SER A 65 20.32 -4.41 4.96
C SER A 65 18.95 -3.81 5.36
N GLY A 66 18.87 -2.50 5.55
CA GLY A 66 17.64 -1.82 5.97
C GLY A 66 17.28 -0.71 4.99
N ILE A 67 15.99 -0.36 4.96
CA ILE A 67 15.50 0.78 4.19
C ILE A 67 15.29 1.97 5.10
N ASN A 68 15.83 3.11 4.66
CA ASN A 68 15.50 4.40 5.23
C ASN A 68 14.11 4.84 4.73
N LEU A 69 13.14 4.90 5.63
CA LEU A 69 11.90 5.61 5.40
C LEU A 69 12.09 7.03 5.92
N GLY A 70 12.84 7.82 5.16
CA GLY A 70 13.21 9.20 5.48
C GLY A 70 13.04 10.12 4.29
N GLU A 71 13.35 11.40 4.51
CA GLU A 71 13.22 12.46 3.49
C GLU A 71 11.80 12.58 2.92
N TRP A 72 10.79 12.45 3.79
CA TRP A 72 9.38 12.57 3.44
C TRP A 72 9.06 13.98 2.95
N ARG A 73 8.96 14.16 1.62
CA ARG A 73 8.62 15.46 1.02
C ARG A 73 7.11 15.63 0.91
N GLY A 74 6.56 16.61 1.62
CA GLY A 74 5.14 16.96 1.53
C GLY A 74 4.24 15.84 2.08
N PRO A 75 3.10 15.52 1.44
CA PRO A 75 2.13 14.54 1.95
C PRO A 75 2.51 13.08 1.65
N ALA A 76 3.79 12.76 1.45
CA ALA A 76 4.22 11.42 1.05
C ALA A 76 3.84 10.36 2.11
N LYS A 77 3.38 9.19 1.64
CA LYS A 77 3.03 8.02 2.45
C LYS A 77 3.68 6.76 1.87
N ALA A 78 4.26 5.92 2.72
CA ALA A 78 4.65 4.57 2.32
C ALA A 78 3.42 3.70 2.47
N TYR A 79 3.13 2.84 1.50
CA TYR A 79 1.97 1.97 1.60
C TYR A 79 2.23 0.57 1.05
N TRP A 80 1.48 -0.38 1.61
CA TRP A 80 1.53 -1.80 1.32
C TRP A 80 0.11 -2.29 1.07
N GLY A 81 -0.08 -3.05 0.00
CA GLY A 81 -1.34 -3.72 -0.29
C GLY A 81 -1.37 -5.10 0.34
N PHE A 82 -2.50 -5.49 0.93
CA PHE A 82 -2.72 -6.85 1.44
C PHE A 82 -4.19 -7.27 1.32
N THR A 83 -4.45 -8.56 1.29
CA THR A 83 -5.79 -9.13 1.48
C THR A 83 -5.93 -9.67 2.89
N VAL A 84 -7.03 -9.38 3.57
CA VAL A 84 -7.29 -9.91 4.92
C VAL A 84 -7.52 -11.43 4.82
N PRO A 85 -6.71 -12.28 5.46
CA PRO A 85 -6.85 -13.73 5.35
C PRO A 85 -8.06 -14.25 6.13
N GLU A 86 -8.26 -13.73 7.35
CA GLU A 86 -9.36 -14.11 8.23
C GLU A 86 -9.98 -12.88 8.89
N GLU A 87 -11.26 -12.96 9.25
CA GLU A 87 -11.90 -11.87 9.98
C GLU A 87 -11.28 -11.72 11.38
N GLY A 88 -11.07 -10.48 11.80
CA GLY A 88 -10.69 -10.18 13.18
C GLY A 88 -9.96 -8.85 13.37
N THR A 89 -9.45 -8.66 14.58
CA THR A 89 -8.58 -7.55 14.95
C THR A 89 -7.13 -7.93 14.67
N TYR A 90 -6.38 -7.06 14.02
CA TYR A 90 -4.97 -7.31 13.69
C TYR A 90 -4.10 -6.25 14.35
N ASP A 91 -3.20 -6.69 15.24
CA ASP A 91 -2.19 -5.86 15.87
C ASP A 91 -1.03 -5.56 14.90
N ILE A 92 -0.49 -4.35 15.01
CA ILE A 92 0.60 -3.90 14.14
C ILE A 92 1.90 -3.97 14.94
N THR A 93 2.86 -4.72 14.40
CA THR A 93 4.24 -4.74 14.90
C THR A 93 5.16 -4.22 13.81
N ILE A 94 6.09 -3.34 14.17
CA ILE A 94 7.15 -2.88 13.27
C ILE A 94 8.52 -3.19 13.87
N ILE A 95 9.49 -3.42 13.00
CA ILE A 95 10.91 -3.45 13.36
C ILE A 95 11.55 -2.23 12.73
N TYR A 96 12.09 -1.32 13.56
CA TYR A 96 12.60 -0.03 13.11
C TYR A 96 13.86 0.40 13.86
N SER A 97 14.58 1.33 13.27
CA SER A 97 15.73 2.01 13.86
C SER A 97 15.55 3.54 13.74
N ARG A 98 16.04 4.28 14.73
CA ARG A 98 16.02 5.73 14.78
C ARG A 98 17.18 6.24 15.62
N ALA A 99 17.97 7.18 15.10
CA ALA A 99 19.01 7.83 15.90
C ALA A 99 18.46 8.62 17.09
N ASP A 100 19.34 8.90 18.06
CA ASP A 100 18.98 9.62 19.28
C ASP A 100 18.33 10.98 18.98
N GLY A 101 17.38 11.37 19.84
CA GLY A 101 16.54 12.55 19.65
C GLY A 101 15.17 12.43 20.28
N PRO A 102 14.25 13.37 20.00
CA PRO A 102 12.88 13.28 20.50
C PRO A 102 12.13 12.10 19.89
N GLU A 103 11.12 11.61 20.62
CA GLU A 103 10.13 10.69 20.08
C GLU A 103 9.44 11.32 18.87
N VAL A 104 9.12 10.48 17.89
CA VAL A 104 8.57 10.94 16.63
C VAL A 104 7.15 10.43 16.43
N PRO A 105 6.16 11.33 16.34
CA PRO A 105 4.79 10.96 16.06
C PRO A 105 4.60 10.57 14.59
N GLY A 106 3.72 9.60 14.38
CA GLY A 106 3.30 9.17 13.06
C GLY A 106 1.94 8.48 13.09
N TYR A 107 1.50 8.07 11.91
CA TYR A 107 0.20 7.44 11.72
C TYR A 107 0.34 6.17 10.89
N PHE A 108 -0.40 5.14 11.29
CA PHE A 108 -0.85 4.09 10.39
C PHE A 108 -2.23 4.46 9.86
N GLU A 109 -2.47 4.30 8.57
CA GLU A 109 -3.76 4.51 7.94
C GLU A 109 -4.11 3.28 7.13
N ALA A 110 -5.26 2.68 7.40
CA ALA A 110 -5.79 1.56 6.65
C ALA A 110 -6.97 2.00 5.81
N GLU A 111 -6.96 1.60 4.54
CA GLU A 111 -8.01 1.91 3.59
C GLU A 111 -8.48 0.64 2.89
N LYS A 112 -9.79 0.54 2.71
CA LYS A 112 -10.44 -0.58 2.02
C LYS A 112 -10.61 -0.27 0.55
N ARG A 113 -10.39 -1.26 -0.32
CA ARG A 113 -10.69 -1.12 -1.75
C ARG A 113 -12.20 -1.14 -1.98
N ILE A 114 -12.72 -0.12 -2.67
CA ILE A 114 -14.14 -0.02 -3.07
C ILE A 114 -14.35 -0.02 -4.59
N GLY A 115 -13.26 -0.06 -5.36
CA GLY A 115 -13.31 -0.13 -6.82
C GLY A 115 -11.94 -0.10 -7.46
N LYS A 116 -11.90 -0.02 -8.81
CA LYS A 116 -10.64 0.10 -9.55
C LYS A 116 -9.95 1.41 -9.13
N ASN A 117 -8.82 1.28 -8.44
CA ASN A 117 -8.01 2.37 -7.90
C ASN A 117 -8.81 3.34 -7.00
N LYS A 118 -9.84 2.84 -6.31
CA LYS A 118 -10.64 3.61 -5.34
C LYS A 118 -10.53 2.97 -3.97
N TRP A 119 -10.15 3.79 -3.00
CA TRP A 119 -9.92 3.42 -1.61
C TRP A 119 -10.85 4.25 -0.72
N GLU A 120 -11.33 3.63 0.35
CA GLU A 120 -12.18 4.22 1.38
C GLU A 120 -11.47 4.11 2.72
N ASP A 121 -11.40 5.21 3.46
CA ASP A 121 -10.80 5.25 4.80
C ASP A 121 -11.48 4.23 5.71
N PHE A 122 -10.68 3.38 6.35
CA PHE A 122 -11.17 2.36 7.26
C PHE A 122 -10.75 2.64 8.70
N ALA A 123 -9.46 2.88 8.94
CA ALA A 123 -8.94 3.18 10.25
C ALA A 123 -7.69 4.06 10.18
N GLN A 124 -7.47 4.84 11.24
CA GLN A 124 -6.23 5.58 11.44
C GLN A 124 -5.77 5.41 12.88
N LEU A 125 -4.48 5.12 13.07
CA LEU A 125 -3.87 4.85 14.37
C LEU A 125 -2.63 5.71 14.53
N ALA A 126 -2.68 6.66 15.46
CA ALA A 126 -1.51 7.44 15.86
C ALA A 126 -0.55 6.60 16.70
N PHE A 127 0.74 6.87 16.57
CA PHE A 127 1.81 6.30 17.36
C PHE A 127 2.91 7.34 17.63
N GLU A 128 3.76 7.06 18.61
CA GLU A 128 4.98 7.82 18.91
C GLU A 128 6.13 6.80 19.02
N LEU A 129 7.18 6.98 18.23
CA LEU A 129 8.34 6.09 18.20
C LEU A 129 9.51 6.72 18.96
N PRO A 130 10.02 6.09 20.03
CA PRO A 130 11.24 6.54 20.68
C PRO A 130 12.47 6.33 19.78
N PRO A 131 13.57 7.09 20.01
CA PRO A 131 14.86 6.76 19.43
C PRO A 131 15.35 5.39 19.90
N THR A 132 16.22 4.77 19.11
CA THR A 132 16.80 3.46 19.38
C THR A 132 18.33 3.50 19.48
N GLY A 133 18.98 4.44 18.77
CA GLY A 133 20.42 4.61 18.79
C GLY A 133 20.96 5.27 20.06
N GLU A 134 22.25 5.07 20.32
CA GLU A 134 22.95 5.67 21.47
C GLU A 134 23.22 7.17 21.29
N ASP A 135 23.30 7.65 20.04
CA ASP A 135 23.54 9.05 19.69
C ASP A 135 22.88 9.43 18.35
N SER A 136 23.01 10.71 17.96
CA SER A 136 22.35 11.29 16.79
C SER A 136 22.85 10.75 15.43
N GLU A 137 23.96 10.01 15.40
CA GLU A 137 24.51 9.37 14.21
C GLU A 137 24.27 7.85 14.20
N ASP A 138 23.86 7.27 15.33
CA ASP A 138 23.60 5.84 15.46
C ASP A 138 22.22 5.42 14.95
N TRP A 139 22.18 4.91 13.73
CA TRP A 139 21.00 4.29 13.11
C TRP A 139 21.09 2.75 13.07
N SER A 140 21.97 2.15 13.85
CA SER A 140 22.29 0.72 13.74
C SER A 140 21.38 -0.18 14.58
N GLU A 141 20.80 0.35 15.65
CA GLU A 141 19.98 -0.39 16.60
C GLU A 141 18.52 -0.52 16.13
N TYR A 142 18.09 -1.76 15.86
CA TYR A 142 16.70 -2.06 15.49
C TYR A 142 15.92 -2.65 16.66
N VAL A 143 14.76 -2.06 16.94
CA VAL A 143 13.86 -2.53 18.01
C VAL A 143 12.48 -2.85 17.47
N GLU A 144 11.74 -3.65 18.24
CA GLU A 144 10.35 -3.95 17.99
C GLU A 144 9.45 -2.88 18.64
N PHE A 145 8.51 -2.34 17.89
CA PHE A 145 7.41 -1.53 18.42
C PHE A 145 6.07 -2.18 18.06
N TRP A 146 5.15 -2.17 19.02
CA TRP A 146 3.81 -2.72 18.87
C TRP A 146 2.74 -1.67 19.13
N ARG A 147 1.67 -1.72 18.32
CA ARG A 147 0.45 -0.96 18.51
C ARG A 147 -0.75 -1.89 18.42
N SER A 148 -1.68 -1.73 19.36
CA SER A 148 -3.02 -2.30 19.23
C SER A 148 -3.62 -1.87 17.90
N GLY A 149 -3.95 -2.83 17.06
CA GLY A 149 -4.14 -2.52 15.65
C GLY A 149 -5.59 -2.35 15.22
N ILE A 150 -5.89 -2.77 14.00
CA ILE A 150 -7.10 -2.41 13.27
C ILE A 150 -8.19 -3.45 13.56
N TYR A 151 -9.33 -2.98 14.08
CA TYR A 151 -10.44 -3.81 14.53
C TYR A 151 -11.35 -4.25 13.38
N ASP A 152 -11.96 -5.41 13.55
CA ASP A 152 -13.07 -5.92 12.72
C ASP A 152 -12.77 -5.93 11.20
N LEU A 153 -11.53 -6.27 10.82
CA LEU A 153 -11.15 -6.40 9.42
C LEU A 153 -11.87 -7.60 8.79
N PRO A 154 -12.69 -7.44 7.74
CA PRO A 154 -13.44 -8.55 7.16
C PRO A 154 -12.54 -9.43 6.28
N ALA A 155 -12.67 -10.76 6.40
CA ALA A 155 -11.96 -11.71 5.56
C ALA A 155 -12.17 -11.45 4.07
N GLY A 156 -11.11 -11.64 3.27
CA GLY A 156 -11.11 -11.44 1.82
C GLY A 156 -11.11 -9.98 1.37
N THR A 157 -11.11 -9.02 2.29
CA THR A 157 -11.05 -7.59 1.93
C THR A 157 -9.65 -7.21 1.45
N GLU A 158 -9.56 -6.57 0.27
CA GLU A 158 -8.33 -5.92 -0.17
C GLU A 158 -8.15 -4.59 0.54
N MET A 159 -7.02 -4.44 1.21
CA MET A 159 -6.65 -3.31 2.04
C MET A 159 -5.36 -2.68 1.55
N ARG A 160 -5.21 -1.39 1.85
CA ARG A 160 -3.96 -0.65 1.80
C ARG A 160 -3.63 -0.20 3.21
N LEU A 161 -2.44 -0.55 3.70
CA LEU A 161 -1.88 0.05 4.91
C LEU A 161 -0.87 1.11 4.49
N SER A 162 -0.98 2.31 5.04
CA SER A 162 -0.07 3.42 4.83
C SER A 162 0.60 3.80 6.15
N MET A 163 1.86 4.26 6.11
CA MET A 163 2.58 4.84 7.23
C MET A 163 3.23 6.16 6.83
N TYR A 164 3.15 7.16 7.71
CA TYR A 164 3.74 8.49 7.48
C TYR A 164 3.94 9.25 8.80
N PRO A 165 4.90 10.21 8.86
CA PRO A 165 5.09 11.09 10.01
C PRO A 165 3.89 12.03 10.23
N ASP A 166 3.73 12.56 11.45
CA ASP A 166 2.83 13.69 11.66
C ASP A 166 3.22 14.87 10.76
N SER A 167 2.22 15.58 10.24
CA SER A 167 2.36 16.79 9.41
C SER A 167 3.35 17.83 9.96
N ASN A 168 3.54 17.92 11.28
CA ASN A 168 4.53 18.83 11.89
C ASN A 168 5.99 18.41 11.66
N LEU A 169 6.21 17.19 11.17
CA LEU A 169 7.52 16.62 10.82
C LEU A 169 7.69 16.45 9.30
N ALA A 170 6.73 16.90 8.48
CA ALA A 170 6.85 16.84 7.03
C ALA A 170 7.94 17.82 6.54
N GLY A 171 9.11 17.31 6.13
CA GLY A 171 10.29 18.11 5.82
C GLY A 171 11.60 17.29 5.72
N ASP A 172 12.74 17.98 5.87
CA ASP A 172 14.11 17.41 5.72
C ASP A 172 14.57 16.53 6.91
N GLU A 173 13.69 16.18 7.85
CA GLU A 173 14.02 15.38 9.03
C GLU A 173 13.82 13.87 8.76
N TYR A 174 14.84 13.07 9.08
CA TYR A 174 14.76 11.62 8.95
C TYR A 174 13.73 11.05 9.95
N PHE A 175 12.74 10.30 9.43
CA PHE A 175 11.64 9.73 10.22
C PHE A 175 12.08 8.42 10.92
N ILE A 176 12.31 7.33 10.19
CA ILE A 176 12.86 6.07 10.73
C ILE A 176 13.56 5.25 9.63
N ASN A 177 14.44 4.33 10.01
CA ASN A 177 14.77 3.17 9.18
C ASN A 177 13.77 2.06 9.49
N LEU A 178 12.97 1.62 8.51
CA LEU A 178 12.03 0.53 8.69
C LEU A 178 12.60 -0.76 8.08
N GLN A 179 12.51 -1.85 8.83
CA GLN A 179 12.85 -3.18 8.33
C GLN A 179 11.62 -3.94 7.86
N SER A 180 10.57 -4.02 8.69
CA SER A 180 9.36 -4.79 8.37
C SER A 180 8.15 -4.32 9.15
N ILE A 181 6.97 -4.58 8.60
CA ILE A 181 5.66 -4.45 9.27
C ILE A 181 5.02 -5.84 9.30
N THR A 182 4.48 -6.21 10.45
CA THR A 182 3.70 -7.43 10.62
C THR A 182 2.32 -7.08 11.17
N LEU A 183 1.27 -7.58 10.50
CA LEU A 183 -0.09 -7.60 11.03
C LEU A 183 -0.33 -8.98 11.64
N ARG A 184 -0.46 -9.03 12.97
CA ARG A 184 -0.75 -10.26 13.70
C ARG A 184 -2.20 -10.27 14.14
N LYS A 185 -2.95 -11.30 13.73
CA LYS A 185 -4.32 -11.47 14.23
C LYS A 185 -4.28 -11.62 15.75
N ARG A 186 -5.06 -10.81 16.45
CA ARG A 186 -5.25 -10.94 17.88
C ARG A 186 -6.04 -12.22 18.13
N GLU A 187 -5.41 -13.19 18.76
CA GLU A 187 -6.14 -14.31 19.33
C GLU A 187 -7.01 -13.78 20.47
N ASN A 188 -8.30 -14.15 20.49
CA ASN A 188 -9.15 -13.83 21.61
C ASN A 188 -8.45 -14.33 22.88
N ALA A 189 -8.17 -13.43 23.83
CA ALA A 189 -7.77 -13.85 25.16
C ALA A 189 -8.82 -14.88 25.64
N PRO A 190 -8.41 -16.03 26.20
CA PRO A 190 -9.39 -16.96 26.74
C PRO A 190 -10.23 -16.21 27.79
N GLU A 191 -11.55 -16.27 27.62
CA GLU A 191 -12.51 -15.82 28.64
C GLU A 191 -12.30 -16.55 29.98
#